data_AF-A0A9D3UHS3-F1
#
_entry.id   AF-A0A9D3UHS3-F1
#
_cell.length_a   1.000
_cell.length_b   1.000
_cell.length_c   1.000
_cell.angle_alpha   90.00
_cell.angle_beta   90.00
_cell.angle_gamma   90.00
#
_symmetry.space_group_name_H-M   'P 1'
#
loop_
_entity.id
_entity.type
_entity.pdbx_description
1 polymer ?
#
loop_
_entity_poly.entity_id
_entity_poly.type
_entity_poly.pdbx_seq_one_letter_code
_entity_poly.pdbx_strand_id
1 'polypeptide(L)'
;MRKIQDSVLTSKEKQKRDRGAKKLKGKGNSRRVENIVNLSMSDSDISNRRKVILKEARKTWEVGKRLGFSVHGEEELIIEELIRLEGKQ
;
A
#
# COMPACT_ATOMS: atom_id res chain seq x y z
N MET A 1 -13.77 11.37 -33.05
CA MET A 1 -14.04 9.94 -32.79
C MET A 1 -15.50 9.52 -33.05
N ARG A 2 -16.52 10.03 -32.34
CA ARG A 2 -17.94 9.63 -32.59
C ARG A 2 -18.42 9.85 -34.03
N LYS A 3 -18.10 11.00 -34.62
CA LYS A 3 -18.47 11.34 -36.01
C LYS A 3 -17.93 10.34 -37.05
N ILE A 4 -16.76 9.75 -36.80
CA ILE A 4 -16.14 8.75 -37.69
C ILE A 4 -16.81 7.38 -37.50
N GLN A 5 -17.16 7.01 -36.27
CA GLN A 5 -17.88 5.76 -36.01
C GLN A 5 -19.30 5.77 -36.57
N ASP A 6 -19.92 6.95 -36.62
CA ASP A 6 -21.27 7.12 -37.13
C ASP A 6 -21.34 7.16 -38.66
N SER A 7 -20.25 7.41 -39.36
CA SER A 7 -20.22 7.27 -40.83
C SER A 7 -20.06 5.82 -41.30
N VAL A 8 -19.51 4.95 -40.44
CA VAL A 8 -19.21 3.55 -40.78
C VAL A 8 -20.29 2.58 -40.31
N LEU A 9 -20.92 2.84 -39.16
CA LEU A 9 -21.88 1.91 -38.57
C LEU A 9 -23.31 2.14 -39.07
N THR A 10 -24.05 1.07 -39.28
CA THR A 10 -25.46 1.11 -39.67
C THR A 10 -26.35 1.55 -38.50
N SER A 11 -27.59 1.99 -38.78
CA SER A 11 -28.51 2.49 -37.74
C SER A 11 -28.78 1.46 -36.63
N LYS A 12 -28.87 0.17 -36.99
CA LYS A 12 -29.05 -0.93 -36.03
C LYS A 12 -27.82 -1.12 -35.13
N GLU A 13 -26.62 -0.96 -35.67
CA GLU A 13 -25.37 -1.10 -34.91
C GLU A 13 -25.15 0.09 -33.97
N LYS A 14 -25.48 1.31 -34.41
CA LYS A 14 -25.51 2.50 -33.54
C LYS A 14 -26.45 2.29 -32.36
N GLN A 15 -27.67 1.80 -32.61
CA GLN A 15 -28.65 1.54 -31.57
C GLN A 15 -28.18 0.47 -30.55
N LYS A 16 -27.50 -0.59 -31.00
CA LYS A 16 -26.91 -1.60 -30.10
C LYS A 16 -25.79 -1.00 -29.24
N ARG A 17 -24.91 -0.17 -29.83
CA ARG A 17 -23.83 0.54 -29.11
C ARG A 17 -24.39 1.43 -28.01
N ASP A 18 -25.39 2.25 -28.35
CA ASP A 18 -25.96 3.22 -27.41
C ASP A 18 -26.78 2.54 -26.30
N ARG A 19 -27.41 1.40 -26.58
CA ARG A 19 -28.03 0.54 -25.55
C ARG A 19 -26.99 -0.08 -24.61
N GLY A 20 -25.83 -0.50 -25.13
CA GLY A 20 -24.70 -0.96 -24.32
C GLY A 20 -24.17 0.14 -23.39
N ALA A 21 -24.02 1.36 -23.90
CA ALA A 21 -23.61 2.52 -23.12
C ALA A 21 -24.63 2.89 -22.02
N LYS A 22 -25.94 2.78 -22.30
CA LYS A 22 -26.99 2.97 -21.28
C LYS A 22 -26.99 1.86 -20.21
N LYS A 23 -26.71 0.60 -20.58
CA LYS A 23 -26.53 -0.51 -19.61
C LYS A 23 -25.34 -0.28 -18.66
N LEU A 24 -24.27 0.34 -19.14
CA LEU A 24 -23.10 0.69 -18.31
C LEU A 24 -23.37 1.85 -17.34
N LYS A 25 -24.20 2.84 -17.71
CA LYS A 25 -24.57 3.95 -16.81
C LYS A 25 -25.60 3.56 -15.74
N GLY A 26 -26.47 2.58 -16.00
CA GLY A 26 -27.54 2.17 -15.07
C GLY A 26 -27.17 1.01 -14.13
N LYS A 27 -26.03 0.36 -14.35
CA LYS A 27 -25.53 -0.71 -13.48
C LYS A 27 -24.43 -0.10 -12.63
N GLY A 28 -24.78 0.30 -11.40
CA GLY A 28 -23.81 0.76 -10.42
C GLY A 28 -22.63 -0.21 -10.39
N ASN A 29 -21.43 0.30 -10.63
CA ASN A 29 -20.16 -0.44 -10.59
C ASN A 29 -19.80 -0.84 -9.15
N SER A 30 -20.69 -1.56 -8.46
CA SER A 30 -20.42 -2.05 -7.10
C SER A 30 -19.63 -3.37 -7.09
N ARG A 31 -19.05 -3.82 -8.21
CA ARG A 31 -18.17 -5.00 -8.16
C ARG A 31 -17.18 -5.05 -9.30
N ARG A 32 -15.90 -5.13 -8.91
CA ARG A 32 -14.73 -5.49 -9.70
C ARG A 32 -14.17 -4.38 -10.59
N VAL A 33 -13.66 -3.35 -9.93
CA VAL A 33 -12.32 -2.91 -10.28
C VAL A 33 -11.37 -3.70 -9.38
N GLU A 34 -10.98 -4.88 -9.84
CA GLU A 34 -9.73 -5.54 -9.42
C GLU A 34 -8.58 -4.70 -10.00
N ASN A 35 -8.40 -3.45 -9.54
CA ASN A 35 -7.18 -2.71 -9.79
C ASN A 35 -6.46 -2.66 -8.46
N ILE A 36 -5.44 -3.52 -8.35
CA ILE A 36 -4.11 -3.18 -7.81
C ILE A 36 -4.22 -1.99 -6.87
N VAL A 37 -4.73 -2.25 -5.66
CA VAL A 37 -4.64 -1.25 -4.60
C VAL A 37 -3.14 -1.02 -4.51
N ASN A 38 -2.66 0.19 -4.78
CA ASN A 38 -1.37 0.59 -4.25
C ASN A 38 -1.46 0.16 -2.78
N LEU A 39 -0.73 -0.89 -2.39
CA LEU A 39 -0.55 -1.27 -1.00
C LEU A 39 0.34 -0.18 -0.40
N SER A 40 -0.15 1.07 -0.42
CA SER A 40 0.38 2.14 0.39
C SER A 40 0.11 1.66 1.80
N MET A 41 1.20 1.31 2.50
CA MET A 41 1.11 1.09 3.93
C MET A 41 0.46 2.33 4.53
N SER A 42 -0.59 2.12 5.31
CA SER A 42 -1.19 3.22 6.04
C SER A 42 -0.20 3.73 7.09
N ASP A 43 -0.37 4.98 7.54
CA ASP A 43 0.43 5.51 8.65
C ASP A 43 0.29 4.64 9.91
N SER A 44 -0.88 4.02 10.11
CA SER A 44 -1.09 3.01 11.16
C SER A 44 -0.23 1.76 10.96
N ASP A 45 -0.08 1.26 9.73
CA ASP A 45 0.78 0.10 9.45
C ASP A 45 2.26 0.44 9.70
N ILE A 46 2.69 1.63 9.27
CA ILE A 46 4.05 2.14 9.54
C ILE A 46 4.28 2.27 11.05
N SER A 47 3.33 2.85 11.77
CA SER A 47 3.40 3.02 13.23
C SER A 47 3.44 1.68 13.95
N ASN A 48 2.59 0.73 13.55
CA ASN A 48 2.56 -0.61 14.13
C ASN A 48 3.88 -1.34 13.90
N ARG A 49 4.42 -1.28 12.68
CA ARG A 49 5.73 -1.87 12.37
C ARG A 49 6.84 -1.24 13.22
N ARG A 50 6.87 0.08 13.35
CA ARG A 50 7.85 0.78 14.22
C ARG A 50 7.76 0.35 15.68
N LYS A 51 6.54 0.14 16.21
CA LYS A 51 6.35 -0.36 17.59
C LYS A 51 6.91 -1.76 17.79
N VAL A 52 6.72 -2.66 16.82
CA VAL A 52 7.27 -4.02 16.86
C VAL A 52 8.80 -3.98 16.88
N ILE A 53 9.38 -3.26 15.92
CA ILE A 53 10.84 -3.09 15.78
C ILE A 53 11.45 -2.49 17.06
N LEU A 54 10.84 -1.44 17.62
CA LEU A 54 11.29 -0.84 18.89
C LEU A 54 11.27 -1.85 20.05
N LYS A 55 10.24 -2.69 20.13
CA LYS A 55 10.14 -3.72 21.17
C LYS A 55 11.24 -4.76 21.02
N GLU A 56 11.58 -5.14 19.81
CA GLU A 56 12.67 -6.08 19.53
C GLU A 56 14.04 -5.47 19.82
N ALA A 57 14.30 -4.25 19.37
CA ALA A 57 15.53 -3.53 19.67
C ALA A 57 15.79 -3.41 21.19
N ARG A 58 14.76 -3.09 21.98
CA ARG A 58 14.85 -3.06 23.45
C ARG A 58 15.21 -4.44 24.03
N LYS A 59 14.56 -5.51 23.59
CA LYS A 59 14.88 -6.88 24.04
C LYS A 59 16.31 -7.28 23.69
N THR A 60 16.75 -6.95 22.47
CA THR A 60 18.12 -7.21 22.00
C THR A 60 19.13 -6.46 22.87
N TRP A 61 18.85 -5.21 23.22
CA TRP A 61 19.69 -4.45 24.13
C TRP A 61 19.78 -5.07 25.53
N GLU A 62 18.66 -5.53 26.10
CA GLU A 62 18.66 -6.23 27.39
C GLU A 62 19.51 -7.51 27.37
N VAL A 63 19.45 -8.28 26.28
CA VAL A 63 20.31 -9.45 26.09
C VAL A 63 21.78 -9.01 25.99
N GLY A 64 22.08 -7.94 25.25
CA GLY A 64 23.41 -7.38 25.15
C GLY A 64 24.00 -7.01 26.51
N LYS A 65 23.22 -6.31 27.35
CA LYS A 65 23.63 -5.96 28.72
C LYS A 65 23.96 -7.20 29.56
N ARG A 66 23.13 -8.26 29.46
CA ARG A 66 23.38 -9.54 30.16
C ARG A 66 24.65 -10.24 29.68
N LEU A 67 25.02 -10.06 28.42
CA LEU A 67 26.25 -10.59 27.84
C LEU A 67 27.49 -9.73 28.15
N GLY A 68 27.32 -8.64 28.92
CA GLY A 68 28.42 -7.75 29.30
C GLY A 68 28.77 -6.72 28.25
N PHE A 69 27.94 -6.56 27.19
CA PHE A 69 28.11 -5.42 26.29
C PHE A 69 27.74 -4.14 27.03
N SER A 70 28.64 -3.17 26.94
CA SER A 70 28.43 -1.81 27.38
C SER A 70 28.69 -0.88 26.20
N VAL A 71 27.93 0.19 26.13
CA VAL A 71 28.05 1.19 25.08
C VAL A 71 28.10 2.55 25.75
N HIS A 72 28.95 3.43 25.24
CA HIS A 72 29.06 4.80 25.71
C HIS A 72 28.01 5.66 25.00
N GLY A 73 26.98 6.09 25.71
CA GLY A 73 25.90 6.92 25.17
C GLY A 73 24.55 6.67 25.84
N GLU A 74 23.55 7.46 25.46
CA GLU A 74 22.17 7.28 25.92
C GLU A 74 21.55 6.00 25.32
N GLU A 75 20.74 5.30 26.12
CA GLU A 75 20.11 4.04 25.72
C GLU A 75 19.21 4.22 24.49
N GLU A 76 18.52 5.35 24.40
CA GLU A 76 17.68 5.74 23.26
C GLU A 76 18.45 5.75 21.94
N LEU A 77 19.67 6.28 21.92
CA LEU A 77 20.51 6.35 20.71
C LEU A 77 20.93 4.96 20.23
N ILE A 78 21.19 4.05 21.18
CA ILE A 78 21.55 2.66 20.88
C ILE A 78 20.36 1.94 20.27
N ILE A 79 19.18 2.11 20.86
CA ILE A 79 17.95 1.52 20.36
C ILE A 79 17.64 2.06 18.95
N GLU A 80 17.77 3.36 18.71
CA GLU A 80 17.58 3.96 17.38
C GLU A 80 18.57 3.39 16.34
N GLU A 81 19.83 3.18 16.72
CA GLU A 81 20.83 2.56 15.86
C GLU A 81 20.47 1.12 15.49
N LEU A 82 20.00 0.33 16.47
CA LEU A 82 19.55 -1.04 16.24
C LEU A 82 18.36 -1.08 15.24
N ILE A 83 17.41 -0.16 15.39
CA ILE A 83 16.28 -0.01 14.47
C ILE A 83 16.78 0.37 13.07
N ARG A 84 17.78 1.26 12.96
CA ARG A 84 18.37 1.68 11.69
C ARG A 84 19.07 0.53 10.95
N LEU A 85 19.76 -0.34 11.69
CA LEU A 85 20.46 -1.50 11.13
C LEU A 85 19.50 -2.52 10.51
N GLU A 86 18.34 -2.75 11.13
CA GLU A 86 17.31 -3.64 10.60
C GLU A 86 16.75 -3.16 9.24
N GLY A 87 16.70 -1.84 9.01
CA GLY A 87 16.21 -1.26 7.75
C GLY A 87 17.19 -1.33 6.56
N LYS A 88 18.41 -1.84 6.74
CA LYS A 88 19.46 -1.92 5.69
C LYS A 88 19.62 -3.32 5.08
N GLN A 89 18.76 -4.26 5.43
CA GLN A 89 18.85 -5.67 5.03
C GLN A 89 18.01 -6.00 3.79
#